data_AF-A0A0D8HPH9-F1
#
_entry.id   AF-A0A0D8HPH9-F1
#
_cell.length_a   1.000
_cell.length_b   1.000
_cell.length_c   1.000
_cell.angle_alpha   90.00
_cell.angle_beta   90.00
_cell.angle_gamma   90.00
#
_symmetry.space_group_name_H-M   'P 1'
#
loop_
_entity.id
_entity.type
_entity.pdbx_description
1 polymer ?
#
loop_
_entity_poly.entity_id
_entity_poly.type
_entity_poly.pdbx_seq_one_letter_code
_entity_poly.pdbx_strand_id
1 'polypeptide(L)'
;MDQFDEAVEAYDEVMDRFGDDPTPEIRELVASALLSKGLMLSQTDQLDEAAELYDEVVARFGDDPTPEIRELVAMAMVTRCITLGELSQIEDAAELYDEVVARFGDDPTPKIRELVATAAEYMSESLE
;
A
#
# COMPACT_ATOMS: atom_id res chain seq x y z
N MET A 1 -7.03 2.30 -22.98
CA MET A 1 -8.08 2.79 -22.08
C MET A 1 -8.96 1.62 -21.67
N ASP A 2 -9.38 0.75 -22.59
CA ASP A 2 -10.30 -0.38 -22.29
C ASP A 2 -9.82 -1.40 -21.23
N GLN A 3 -8.51 -1.69 -21.11
CA GLN A 3 -8.01 -2.63 -20.09
C GLN A 3 -7.91 -2.02 -18.67
N PHE A 4 -7.85 -0.69 -18.57
CA PHE A 4 -7.77 0.00 -17.28
C PHE A 4 -9.14 0.04 -16.61
N ASP A 5 -10.17 0.42 -17.38
CA ASP A 5 -11.56 0.40 -16.91
C ASP A 5 -12.00 -1.01 -16.54
N GLU A 6 -11.70 -2.04 -17.35
CA GLU A 6 -12.00 -3.44 -17.00
C GLU A 6 -11.30 -3.91 -15.72
N ALA A 7 -10.05 -3.48 -15.49
CA ALA A 7 -9.32 -3.84 -14.28
C ALA A 7 -9.93 -3.17 -13.04
N VAL A 8 -10.29 -1.88 -13.14
CA VAL A 8 -10.96 -1.14 -12.07
C VAL A 8 -12.33 -1.74 -11.75
N GLU A 9 -13.14 -2.07 -12.76
CA GLU A 9 -14.44 -2.72 -12.56
C GLU A 9 -14.30 -4.10 -11.91
N ALA A 10 -13.30 -4.90 -12.32
CA ALA A 10 -13.04 -6.18 -11.69
C ALA A 10 -12.63 -6.04 -10.22
N TYR A 11 -11.88 -4.98 -9.87
CA TYR A 11 -11.55 -4.68 -8.48
C TYR A 11 -12.78 -4.26 -7.68
N ASP A 12 -13.64 -3.40 -8.24
CA ASP A 12 -14.86 -2.96 -7.56
C ASP A 12 -15.83 -4.14 -7.33
N GLU A 13 -15.93 -5.09 -8.27
CA GLU A 13 -16.72 -6.31 -8.08
C GLU A 13 -16.15 -7.20 -6.94
N VAL A 14 -14.82 -7.32 -6.85
CA VAL A 14 -14.18 -8.05 -5.74
C VAL A 14 -14.50 -7.37 -4.41
N MET A 15 -14.44 -6.05 -4.34
CA MET A 15 -14.79 -5.29 -3.13
C MET A 15 -16.26 -5.47 -2.73
N ASP A 16 -17.18 -5.31 -3.68
CA ASP A 16 -18.63 -5.43 -3.43
C ASP A 16 -19.02 -6.83 -2.96
N ARG A 17 -18.34 -7.86 -3.47
CA ARG A 17 -18.69 -9.25 -3.17
C ARG A 17 -17.99 -9.81 -1.94
N PHE A 18 -16.78 -9.33 -1.64
CA PHE A 18 -15.87 -9.99 -0.71
C PHE A 18 -15.18 -9.07 0.30
N GLY A 19 -15.46 -7.76 0.30
CA GLY A 19 -14.75 -6.77 1.11
C GLY A 19 -14.74 -7.03 2.62
N ASP A 20 -15.74 -7.73 3.16
CA ASP A 20 -15.86 -8.08 4.59
C ASP A 20 -15.68 -9.59 4.87
N ASP A 21 -15.21 -10.38 3.91
CA ASP A 21 -15.10 -11.83 4.08
C ASP A 21 -13.94 -12.20 5.04
N PRO A 22 -14.19 -12.98 6.11
CA PRO A 22 -13.16 -13.37 7.07
C PRO A 22 -12.28 -14.54 6.58
N THR A 23 -12.37 -14.95 5.32
CA THR A 23 -11.51 -15.98 4.74
C THR A 23 -10.14 -15.40 4.40
N PRO A 24 -9.02 -15.96 4.92
CA PRO A 24 -7.68 -15.41 4.70
C PRO A 24 -7.31 -15.25 3.22
N GLU A 25 -7.62 -16.24 2.39
CA GLU A 25 -7.37 -16.21 0.93
C GLU A 25 -8.14 -15.07 0.25
N ILE A 26 -9.34 -14.75 0.74
CA ILE A 26 -10.15 -13.66 0.21
C ILE A 26 -9.62 -12.31 0.69
N ARG A 27 -9.18 -12.20 1.94
CA ARG A 27 -8.55 -10.97 2.45
C ARG A 27 -7.25 -10.65 1.71
N GLU A 28 -6.44 -11.66 1.41
CA GLU A 28 -5.24 -11.49 0.57
C GLU A 28 -5.63 -10.97 -0.82
N LEU A 29 -6.63 -11.57 -1.45
CA LEU A 29 -7.12 -11.13 -2.76
C LEU A 29 -7.59 -9.67 -2.73
N VAL A 30 -8.36 -9.29 -1.71
CA VAL A 30 -8.86 -7.93 -1.52
C VAL A 30 -7.71 -6.94 -1.29
N ALA A 31 -6.77 -7.26 -0.40
CA ALA A 31 -5.59 -6.43 -0.15
C ALA A 31 -4.74 -6.23 -1.41
N SER A 32 -4.52 -7.31 -2.16
CA SER A 32 -3.77 -7.27 -3.42
C SER A 32 -4.49 -6.46 -4.50
N ALA A 33 -5.82 -6.54 -4.57
CA ALA A 33 -6.64 -5.78 -5.51
C ALA A 33 -6.56 -4.28 -5.23
N LEU A 34 -6.75 -3.87 -3.97
CA LEU A 34 -6.66 -2.46 -3.55
C LEU A 34 -5.27 -1.88 -3.82
N LEU A 35 -4.21 -2.61 -3.46
CA LEU A 35 -2.83 -2.20 -3.74
C LEU A 35 -2.59 -2.04 -5.24
N SER A 36 -3.03 -2.99 -6.06
CA SER A 36 -2.84 -2.94 -7.51
C SER A 36 -3.60 -1.76 -8.15
N LYS A 37 -4.82 -1.49 -7.67
CA LYS A 37 -5.61 -0.32 -8.10
C LYS A 37 -4.91 0.98 -7.71
N GLY A 38 -4.39 1.10 -6.49
CA GLY A 38 -3.59 2.25 -6.05
C GLY A 38 -2.35 2.47 -6.92
N LEU A 39 -1.61 1.41 -7.23
CA LEU A 39 -0.42 1.48 -8.09
C LEU A 39 -0.78 1.93 -9.52
N MET A 40 -1.94 1.51 -10.04
CA MET A 40 -2.42 1.96 -11.34
C MET A 40 -2.78 3.45 -11.33
N LEU A 41 -3.50 3.90 -10.30
CA LEU A 41 -3.87 5.31 -10.15
C LEU A 41 -2.64 6.22 -9.97
N SER A 42 -1.63 5.76 -9.22
CA SER A 42 -0.36 6.49 -9.10
C SER A 42 0.34 6.64 -10.45
N GLN A 43 0.34 5.59 -11.29
CA GLN A 43 0.90 5.67 -12.65
C GLN A 43 0.12 6.57 -13.60
N THR A 44 -1.15 6.89 -13.30
CA THR A 44 -1.98 7.82 -14.08
C THR A 44 -2.05 9.22 -13.45
N ASP A 45 -1.10 9.56 -12.56
CA ASP A 45 -1.02 10.84 -11.83
C ASP A 45 -2.24 11.13 -10.92
N GLN A 46 -3.04 10.12 -10.58
CA GLN A 46 -4.15 10.21 -9.63
C GLN A 46 -3.67 9.89 -8.21
N LEU A 47 -2.71 10.69 -7.73
CA LEU A 47 -1.97 10.43 -6.48
C LEU A 47 -2.84 10.47 -5.22
N ASP A 48 -3.79 11.40 -5.12
CA ASP A 48 -4.72 11.47 -3.98
C ASP A 48 -5.56 10.19 -3.85
N GLU A 49 -6.17 9.75 -4.94
CA GLU A 49 -7.00 8.53 -4.97
C GLU A 49 -6.16 7.27 -4.70
N ALA A 50 -4.90 7.25 -5.19
CA ALA A 50 -3.96 6.17 -4.88
C ALA A 50 -3.64 6.12 -3.38
N ALA A 51 -3.38 7.26 -2.75
CA ALA A 51 -3.10 7.36 -1.33
C ALA A 51 -4.27 6.86 -0.47
N GLU A 52 -5.51 7.21 -0.84
CA GLU A 52 -6.72 6.71 -0.17
C GLU A 52 -6.82 5.18 -0.21
N LEU A 53 -6.49 4.55 -1.34
CA LEU A 53 -6.50 3.08 -1.46
C LEU A 53 -5.41 2.41 -0.62
N TYR A 54 -4.22 3.01 -0.53
CA TYR A 54 -3.17 2.49 0.35
C TYR A 54 -3.56 2.61 1.83
N ASP A 55 -4.17 3.72 2.23
CA ASP A 55 -4.73 3.90 3.58
C ASP A 55 -5.81 2.84 3.88
N GLU A 56 -6.63 2.52 2.89
CA GLU A 56 -7.67 1.51 3.02
C GLU A 56 -7.09 0.08 3.23
N VAL A 57 -5.98 -0.26 2.55
CA VAL A 57 -5.25 -1.52 2.80
C VAL A 57 -4.75 -1.58 4.23
N VAL A 58 -4.12 -0.51 4.73
CA VAL A 58 -3.56 -0.46 6.09
C VAL A 58 -4.68 -0.52 7.13
N ALA A 59 -5.76 0.23 6.94
CA ALA A 59 -6.88 0.27 7.87
C ALA A 59 -7.60 -1.08 7.99
N ARG A 60 -7.74 -1.83 6.90
CA ARG A 60 -8.43 -3.13 6.91
C ARG A 60 -7.54 -4.29 7.31
N PHE A 61 -6.28 -4.28 6.88
CA PHE A 61 -5.42 -5.46 6.94
C PHE A 61 -4.19 -5.28 7.82
N GLY A 62 -3.97 -4.10 8.40
CA GLY A 62 -2.77 -3.79 9.17
C GLY A 62 -2.45 -4.85 10.21
N ASP A 63 -3.45 -5.28 10.99
CA ASP A 63 -3.27 -6.23 12.09
C ASP A 63 -3.42 -7.70 11.67
N ASP A 64 -3.51 -7.99 10.36
CA ASP A 64 -3.66 -9.36 9.88
C ASP A 64 -2.39 -10.19 10.18
N PRO A 65 -2.54 -11.37 10.80
CA PRO A 65 -1.40 -12.21 11.15
C PRO A 65 -0.85 -13.03 9.97
N THR A 66 -1.43 -12.94 8.77
CA THR A 66 -1.03 -13.70 7.58
C THR A 66 0.23 -13.06 6.97
N PRO A 67 1.34 -13.80 6.80
CA PRO A 67 2.59 -13.25 6.24
C PRO A 67 2.40 -12.53 4.90
N GLU A 68 1.64 -13.13 3.99
CA GLU A 68 1.35 -12.61 2.65
C GLU A 68 0.61 -11.27 2.72
N ILE A 69 -0.36 -11.15 3.64
CA ILE A 69 -1.09 -9.90 3.86
C ILE A 69 -0.20 -8.85 4.52
N ARG A 70 0.68 -9.24 5.46
CA ARG A 70 1.66 -8.31 6.04
C ARG A 70 2.61 -7.73 5.01
N GLU A 71 3.06 -8.53 4.04
CA GLU A 71 3.86 -8.03 2.92
C GLU A 71 3.09 -7.00 2.09
N LEU A 72 1.81 -7.24 1.79
CA LEU A 72 0.95 -6.30 1.08
C LEU A 72 0.75 -4.99 1.86
N VAL A 73 0.55 -5.06 3.18
CA VAL A 73 0.44 -3.88 4.06
C VAL A 73 1.74 -3.09 4.08
N ALA A 74 2.90 -3.75 4.25
CA ALA A 74 4.19 -3.08 4.22
C ALA A 74 4.43 -2.36 2.89
N MET A 75 4.07 -3.01 1.78
CA MET A 75 4.17 -2.43 0.45
C MET A 75 3.25 -1.22 0.29
N ALA A 76 1.98 -1.30 0.73
CA ALA A 76 1.05 -0.19 0.69
C ALA A 76 1.56 1.03 1.47
N MET A 77 2.09 0.83 2.68
CA MET A 77 2.65 1.92 3.49
C MET A 77 3.88 2.58 2.83
N VAL A 78 4.78 1.78 2.25
CA VAL A 78 5.97 2.30 1.56
C VAL A 78 5.59 3.05 0.29
N THR A 79 4.67 2.52 -0.52
CA THR A 79 4.21 3.21 -1.72
C THR A 79 3.47 4.50 -1.36
N ARG A 80 2.65 4.50 -0.31
CA ARG A 80 2.01 5.72 0.20
C ARG A 80 3.02 6.77 0.64
N CYS A 81 4.10 6.38 1.30
CA CYS A 81 5.19 7.29 1.69
C CYS A 81 5.76 8.01 0.47
N ILE A 82 6.00 7.27 -0.62
CA ILE A 82 6.50 7.82 -1.88
C ILE A 82 5.46 8.77 -2.50
N THR A 83 4.19 8.34 -2.57
CA THR A 83 3.09 9.15 -3.10
C THR A 83 2.90 10.47 -2.35
N LEU A 84 3.02 10.47 -1.02
CA LEU A 84 2.98 11.70 -0.21
C LEU A 84 4.15 12.63 -0.53
N GLY A 85 5.34 12.08 -0.77
CA GLY A 85 6.48 12.87 -1.19
C GLY A 85 6.28 13.50 -2.57
N GLU A 86 5.68 12.77 -3.53
CA GLU A 86 5.29 13.29 -4.84
C GLU A 86 4.22 14.40 -4.73
N LEU A 87 3.31 14.30 -3.75
CA LEU A 87 2.34 15.33 -3.39
C LEU A 87 2.95 16.52 -2.62
N SER A 88 4.27 16.56 -2.42
CA SER A 88 4.99 17.56 -1.61
C SER A 88 4.54 17.61 -0.13
N GLN A 89 3.97 16.51 0.37
CA GLN A 89 3.57 16.33 1.78
C GLN A 89 4.68 15.61 2.56
N ILE A 90 5.87 16.23 2.60
CA ILE A 90 7.09 15.61 3.14
C ILE A 90 6.97 15.30 4.64
N GLU A 91 6.26 16.14 5.40
CA GLU A 91 6.01 15.92 6.83
C GLU A 91 5.18 14.65 7.06
N ASP A 92 4.07 14.50 6.34
CA ASP A 92 3.20 13.32 6.40
C ASP A 92 3.96 12.05 5.95
N ALA A 93 4.80 12.16 4.92
CA ALA A 93 5.65 11.06 4.46
C ALA A 93 6.66 10.62 5.53
N ALA A 94 7.29 11.57 6.24
CA ALA A 94 8.22 11.26 7.32
C ALA A 94 7.54 10.57 8.51
N GLU A 95 6.37 11.03 8.92
CA GLU A 95 5.59 10.39 9.99
C GLU A 95 5.20 8.96 9.59
N LEU A 96 4.81 8.74 8.34
CA LEU A 96 4.48 7.40 7.84
C LEU A 96 5.70 6.49 7.76
N TYR A 97 6.86 7.02 7.36
CA TYR A 97 8.11 6.27 7.34
C TYR A 97 8.51 5.80 8.76
N ASP A 98 8.37 6.66 9.76
CA ASP A 98 8.62 6.28 11.15
C ASP A 98 7.69 5.14 11.59
N GLU A 99 6.42 5.14 11.15
CA GLU A 99 5.48 4.03 11.39
C GLU A 99 5.93 2.74 10.69
N VAL A 100 6.38 2.81 9.43
CA VAL A 100 6.91 1.66 8.68
C VAL A 100 8.10 1.04 9.42
N VAL A 101 9.04 1.86 9.88
CA VAL A 101 10.21 1.38 10.65
C VAL A 101 9.78 0.79 11.99
N ALA A 102 8.86 1.43 12.71
CA ALA A 102 8.37 0.93 13.99
C ALA A 102 7.65 -0.43 13.85
N ARG A 103 6.91 -0.64 12.76
CA ARG A 103 6.12 -1.85 12.52
C ARG A 103 6.94 -2.99 11.91
N PHE A 104 7.86 -2.67 11.01
CA PHE A 104 8.52 -3.64 10.13
C PHE A 104 10.05 -3.64 10.20
N GLY A 105 10.67 -2.74 10.96
CA GLY A 105 12.14 -2.60 11.03
C GLY A 105 12.88 -3.84 11.51
N ASP A 106 12.24 -4.65 12.35
CA ASP A 106 12.78 -5.93 12.86
C ASP A 106 12.18 -7.16 12.16
N ASP A 107 11.37 -6.98 11.11
CA ASP A 107 10.74 -8.11 10.42
C ASP A 107 11.79 -8.95 9.68
N PRO A 108 11.87 -10.28 9.91
CA PRO A 108 12.87 -11.13 9.27
C PRO A 108 12.60 -11.39 7.78
N THR A 109 11.40 -11.04 7.28
CA THR A 109 10.97 -11.32 5.91
C THR A 109 11.80 -10.51 4.92
N PRO A 110 12.55 -11.16 4.01
CA PRO A 110 13.45 -10.46 3.09
C PRO A 110 12.75 -9.37 2.28
N LYS A 111 11.50 -9.64 1.86
CA LYS A 111 10.74 -8.68 1.05
C LYS A 111 10.36 -7.42 1.83
N ILE A 112 9.93 -7.58 3.08
CA ILE A 112 9.60 -6.45 3.97
C ILE A 112 10.84 -5.61 4.26
N ARG A 113 12.00 -6.25 4.50
CA ARG A 113 13.26 -5.54 4.72
C ARG A 113 13.70 -4.71 3.50
N GLU A 114 13.49 -5.25 2.30
CA GLU A 114 13.74 -4.52 1.05
C GLU A 114 12.83 -3.29 0.96
N LEU A 115 11.53 -3.43 1.25
CA LEU A 115 10.58 -2.32 1.25
C LEU A 115 10.95 -1.21 2.25
N VAL A 116 11.33 -1.58 3.47
CA VAL A 116 11.77 -0.61 4.50
C VAL A 116 13.04 0.12 4.04
N ALA A 117 13.98 -0.58 3.41
CA ALA A 117 15.20 0.03 2.86
C ALA A 117 14.88 1.02 1.73
N THR A 118 13.97 0.66 0.81
CA THR A 118 13.51 1.56 -0.27
C THR A 118 12.91 2.84 0.29
N ALA A 119 12.06 2.73 1.32
CA ALA A 119 11.48 3.90 1.97
C ALA A 119 12.55 4.79 2.63
N ALA A 120 13.58 4.17 3.23
CA ALA A 120 14.69 4.89 3.85
C ALA A 120 15.53 5.66 2.83
N GLU A 121 15.81 5.04 1.68
CA GLU A 121 16.52 5.69 0.57
C GLU A 121 15.73 6.90 0.07
N TYR A 122 14.43 6.73 -0.19
CA TYR A 122 13.55 7.80 -0.64
C TYR A 122 13.48 8.98 0.35
N MET A 123 13.33 8.69 1.64
CA MET A 123 13.27 9.72 2.68
C MET A 123 14.59 10.48 2.83
N SER A 124 15.73 9.80 2.65
CA SER A 124 17.04 10.46 2.64
C SER A 124 17.11 11.47 1.49
N GLU A 125 16.70 11.08 0.28
CA GLU A 125 16.76 11.94 -0.90
C GLU A 125 15.76 13.11 -0.84
N SER A 126 14.60 12.90 -0.22
CA SER A 126 13.52 13.89 -0.15
C SER A 126 13.70 14.93 0.96
N LEU A 127 14.58 14.67 1.94
CA LEU A 127 14.87 15.57 3.07
C LEU A 127 16.17 16.38 2.91
N GLU A 128 16.93 16.17 1.83
CA GLU A 128 18.15 16.93 1.48
C GLU A 128 17.86 18.24 0.72
#